data_AF-A0A0C3AQ22-F1
#
_entry.id   AF-A0A0C3AQ22-F1
#
_cell.length_a   1.000
_cell.length_b   1.000
_cell.length_c   1.000
_cell.angle_alpha   90.00
_cell.angle_beta   90.00
_cell.angle_gamma   90.00
#
_symmetry.space_group_name_H-M   'P 1'
#
loop_
_entity.id
_entity.type
_entity.pdbx_description
1 polymer ?
#
loop_
_entity_poly.entity_id
_entity_poly.type
_entity_poly.pdbx_seq_one_letter_code
_entity_poly.pdbx_strand_id
1 'polypeptide(L)'
;MSVEEASEEFCKIMKHVYIPSKLLAENRIQVLRECFEDVMKKKGFPTDLQLETNDQEGCASFVVTSRHANVNNAICFRSYPVGSQPSSITVVDAVLATCATQPEFAPVSLISGSRAEYIASREAANPIHEVIKEALVLFGGDATVSSLLSLGTGNTGVIPLSPTDTTLYDYERRAQETELSIGQLGVYSRFSVEHGLQDVHAGNFNDMEWITAQTGAYLDDYENSERLDLYIQNCVSQTGSITLAQLDEVTAVDQWFARHPRQTISLINDIPYYAQQTNAISSLYPESVPLLDPSSVLPYEIWIKCVSFVIQDVPTGPLELLTVSKSWYTLFINSPLLWTDVFLENSEDELARVWTFLHLSRDSPLHIHIRTMIPSNESLELLYPHRPRIKVISIMPGYHIEIPTSPTYWGQWRRSTSYILMTFFDDLTPSDVEHTYAGSLRGPQGEYYVSFIQLNIKYPPAKRVLTRRQLRNRIDERTEKNKLLLRWEQHIHSAIQDVLPTGFSMSLSVEERPSPRSRSWKCSYVLRRHVGLDTDTTTVEGAWSSSESNAIKLAAREAMGVLQRWNYVHQCSSLDDVSHCQFF
;
A
#
# COMPACT_ATOMS: atom_id res chain seq x y z
N MET A 1 2.33 17.10 42.11
CA MET A 1 2.97 15.90 42.71
C MET A 1 4.30 15.72 42.00
N SER A 2 5.39 15.36 42.70
CA SER A 2 6.65 15.01 42.04
C SER A 2 6.57 13.61 41.42
N VAL A 3 7.55 13.24 40.59
CA VAL A 3 7.60 11.91 39.95
C VAL A 3 7.79 10.81 41.00
N GLU A 4 8.61 11.07 42.02
CA GLU A 4 8.91 10.15 43.11
C GLU A 4 7.66 9.90 43.96
N GLU A 5 6.95 10.97 44.33
CA GLU A 5 5.68 10.87 45.05
C GLU A 5 4.64 10.08 44.26
N ALA A 6 4.57 10.27 42.94
CA ALA A 6 3.67 9.52 42.07
C ALA A 6 4.02 8.03 42.03
N SER A 7 5.31 7.70 41.95
CA SER A 7 5.79 6.31 42.01
C SER A 7 5.47 5.63 43.33
N GLU A 8 5.55 6.35 44.46
CA GLU A 8 5.18 5.82 45.78
C GLU A 8 3.67 5.56 45.92
N GLU A 9 2.83 6.47 45.44
CA GLU A 9 1.38 6.27 45.44
C GLU A 9 0.97 5.16 44.46
N PHE A 10 1.64 5.02 43.32
CA PHE A 10 1.45 3.89 42.40
C PHE A 10 1.73 2.54 43.08
N CYS A 11 2.82 2.43 43.85
CA CYS A 11 3.13 1.24 44.63
C CYS A 11 2.00 0.88 45.62
N LYS A 12 1.36 1.88 46.22
CA LYS A 12 0.23 1.67 47.14
C LYS A 12 -1.00 1.18 46.38
N ILE A 13 -1.32 1.78 45.23
CA ILE A 13 -2.43 1.35 44.38
C ILE A 13 -2.24 -0.10 43.95
N MET A 14 -1.06 -0.47 43.45
CA MET A 14 -0.76 -1.86 43.05
C MET A 14 -1.04 -2.86 44.18
N LYS A 15 -0.57 -2.55 45.40
CA LYS A 15 -0.76 -3.41 46.57
C LYS A 15 -2.21 -3.63 46.98
N HIS A 16 -3.05 -2.59 46.88
CA HIS A 16 -4.42 -2.65 47.38
C HIS A 16 -5.44 -3.02 46.30
N VAL A 17 -5.17 -2.70 45.03
CA VAL A 17 -6.14 -2.83 43.93
C VAL A 17 -5.85 -4.05 43.06
N TYR A 18 -4.59 -4.22 42.63
CA TYR A 18 -4.23 -5.20 41.58
C TYR A 18 -3.72 -6.53 42.14
N ILE A 19 -2.92 -6.51 43.23
CA ILE A 19 -2.38 -7.74 43.85
C ILE A 19 -3.46 -8.67 44.42
N PRO A 20 -4.55 -8.19 45.06
CA PRO A 20 -5.51 -9.11 45.67
C PRO A 20 -6.32 -9.89 44.62
N SER A 21 -6.00 -11.19 44.47
CA SER A 21 -6.60 -12.10 43.46
C SER A 21 -8.09 -12.41 43.65
N LYS A 22 -8.69 -12.04 44.79
CA LYS A 22 -10.10 -12.33 45.13
C LYS A 22 -11.02 -11.10 45.12
N LEU A 23 -10.53 -9.94 44.71
CA LEU A 23 -11.38 -8.75 44.60
C LEU A 23 -12.34 -8.91 43.40
N LEU A 24 -13.65 -8.82 43.69
CA LEU A 24 -14.67 -8.67 42.66
C LEU A 24 -14.54 -7.31 41.99
N ALA A 25 -14.94 -7.21 40.72
CA ALA A 25 -14.82 -6.00 39.90
C ALA A 25 -15.42 -4.74 40.55
N GLU A 26 -16.57 -4.88 41.22
CA GLU A 26 -17.25 -3.80 41.99
C GLU A 26 -16.43 -3.35 43.21
N ASN A 27 -15.86 -4.30 43.95
CA ASN A 27 -15.02 -3.98 45.10
C ASN A 27 -13.70 -3.37 44.65
N ARG A 28 -13.14 -3.83 43.54
CA ARG A 28 -11.85 -3.35 43.01
C ARG A 28 -11.93 -1.87 42.58
N ILE A 29 -13.00 -1.49 41.87
CA ILE A 29 -13.19 -0.08 41.48
C ILE A 29 -13.44 0.83 42.70
N GLN A 30 -14.11 0.32 43.74
CA GLN A 30 -14.33 1.05 44.98
C GLN A 30 -13.01 1.27 45.75
N VAL A 31 -12.16 0.26 45.86
CA VAL A 31 -10.82 0.40 46.48
C VAL A 31 -9.96 1.39 45.69
N LEU A 32 -10.02 1.35 44.34
CA LEU A 32 -9.32 2.32 43.49
C LEU A 32 -9.80 3.76 43.76
N ARG A 33 -11.12 3.96 43.92
CA ARG A 33 -11.71 5.26 44.28
C ARG A 33 -11.17 5.76 45.61
N GLU A 34 -11.18 4.91 46.64
CA GLU A 34 -10.67 5.24 47.97
C GLU A 34 -9.19 5.62 47.95
N CYS A 35 -8.36 4.91 47.17
CA CYS A 35 -6.96 5.26 46.98
C CYS A 35 -6.80 6.67 46.39
N PHE A 36 -7.52 7.00 45.31
CA PHE A 36 -7.41 8.33 44.69
C PHE A 36 -8.00 9.44 45.59
N GLU A 37 -9.09 9.20 46.30
CA GLU A 37 -9.63 10.16 47.27
C GLU A 37 -8.65 10.43 48.42
N ASP A 38 -7.92 9.41 48.88
CA ASP A 38 -6.87 9.57 49.89
C ASP A 38 -5.69 10.41 49.35
N VAL A 39 -5.27 10.17 48.09
CA VAL A 39 -4.26 11.00 47.42
C VAL A 39 -4.72 12.46 47.32
N MET A 40 -5.97 12.71 46.92
CA MET A 40 -6.53 14.07 46.84
C MET A 40 -6.51 14.77 48.20
N LYS A 41 -6.97 14.08 49.26
CA LYS A 41 -6.96 14.61 50.64
C LYS A 41 -5.55 14.91 51.14
N LYS A 42 -4.58 14.00 50.93
CA LYS A 42 -3.17 14.21 51.29
C LYS A 42 -2.56 15.45 50.62
N LYS A 43 -2.98 15.74 49.39
CA LYS A 43 -2.53 16.92 48.63
C LYS A 43 -3.36 18.18 48.91
N GLY A 44 -4.36 18.10 49.79
CA GLY A 44 -5.19 19.24 50.19
C GLY A 44 -6.26 19.62 49.17
N PHE A 45 -6.59 18.73 48.22
CA PHE A 45 -7.65 18.94 47.23
C PHE A 45 -8.97 18.30 47.66
N PRO A 46 -10.12 18.91 47.30
CA PRO A 46 -11.42 18.31 47.54
C PRO A 46 -11.65 17.09 46.64
N THR A 47 -12.37 16.07 47.13
CA THR A 47 -12.61 14.83 46.38
C THR A 47 -13.57 15.00 45.20
N ASP A 48 -14.40 16.04 45.24
CA ASP A 48 -15.33 16.47 44.18
C ASP A 48 -14.75 17.57 43.28
N LEU A 49 -13.41 17.74 43.28
CA LEU A 49 -12.71 18.66 42.39
C LEU A 49 -13.10 18.37 40.94
N GLN A 50 -13.62 19.39 40.26
CA GLN A 50 -13.99 19.32 38.86
C GLN A 50 -12.74 19.21 37.99
N LEU A 51 -12.79 18.35 36.98
CA LEU A 51 -11.70 18.19 36.01
C LEU A 51 -11.52 19.46 35.18
N GLU A 52 -12.63 20.08 34.75
CA GLU A 52 -12.62 21.34 34.03
C GLU A 52 -12.28 22.48 34.99
N THR A 53 -11.16 23.14 34.73
CA THR A 53 -10.67 24.27 35.52
C THR A 53 -10.67 25.53 34.69
N ASN A 54 -11.20 26.63 35.25
CA ASN A 54 -11.13 27.95 34.62
C ASN A 54 -9.75 28.61 34.77
N ASP A 55 -8.87 28.03 35.59
CA ASP A 55 -7.54 28.55 35.86
C ASP A 55 -6.57 28.11 34.76
N GLN A 56 -5.85 29.08 34.17
CA GLN A 56 -4.84 28.82 33.13
C GLN A 56 -3.48 28.38 33.69
N GLU A 57 -3.37 28.14 35.00
CA GLU A 57 -2.12 27.71 35.64
C GLU A 57 -1.97 26.19 35.51
N GLY A 58 -1.45 25.73 34.36
CA GLY A 58 -1.10 24.32 34.16
C GLY A 58 -1.08 23.86 32.69
N CYS A 59 -0.75 22.60 32.46
CA CYS A 59 -0.80 21.98 31.14
C CYS A 59 -2.22 21.52 30.80
N ALA A 60 -2.67 21.82 29.58
CA ALA A 60 -3.91 21.27 29.04
C ALA A 60 -3.82 19.73 29.02
N SER A 61 -4.72 19.08 29.77
CA SER A 61 -4.70 17.64 30.02
C SER A 61 -6.05 17.00 29.68
N PHE A 62 -6.02 15.75 29.25
CA PHE A 62 -7.23 14.94 29.04
C PHE A 62 -6.97 13.47 29.38
N VAL A 63 -8.04 12.72 29.61
CA VAL A 63 -8.02 11.25 29.73
C VAL A 63 -8.99 10.64 28.73
N VAL A 64 -8.69 9.43 28.25
CA VAL A 64 -9.51 8.76 27.23
C VAL A 64 -10.34 7.64 27.85
N THR A 65 -11.62 7.59 27.52
CA THR A 65 -12.59 6.60 27.99
C THR A 65 -13.54 6.21 26.87
N SER A 66 -14.34 5.18 27.06
CA SER A 66 -15.47 4.83 26.18
C SER A 66 -16.74 4.71 27.01
N ARG A 67 -17.90 4.98 26.41
CA ARG A 67 -19.17 4.63 27.05
C ARG A 67 -19.32 3.11 27.09
N HIS A 68 -19.78 2.56 28.20
CA HIS A 68 -20.00 1.13 28.34
C HIS A 68 -20.94 0.58 27.24
N ALA A 69 -21.98 1.34 26.88
CA ALA A 69 -22.90 1.01 25.79
C ALA A 69 -22.32 1.17 24.37
N ASN A 70 -21.17 1.83 24.21
CA ASN A 70 -20.50 2.04 22.92
C ASN A 70 -18.98 2.01 23.09
N VAL A 71 -18.43 0.80 23.22
CA VAL A 71 -17.02 0.56 23.54
C VAL A 71 -16.07 1.04 22.43
N ASN A 72 -16.53 1.02 21.18
CA ASN A 72 -15.74 1.35 19.97
C ASN A 72 -15.73 2.85 19.64
N ASN A 73 -16.01 3.70 20.63
CA ASN A 73 -15.96 5.15 20.45
C ASN A 73 -15.25 5.79 21.62
N ALA A 74 -13.97 6.10 21.42
CA ALA A 74 -13.17 6.86 22.35
C ALA A 74 -13.74 8.28 22.58
N ILE A 75 -13.68 8.73 23.82
CA ILE A 75 -14.15 10.03 24.29
C ILE A 75 -13.07 10.59 25.21
N CYS A 76 -12.70 11.85 25.01
CA CYS A 76 -11.77 12.56 25.90
C CYS A 76 -12.54 13.33 26.97
N PHE A 77 -12.18 13.13 28.24
CA PHE A 77 -12.54 14.02 29.34
C PHE A 77 -11.39 15.03 29.54
N ARG A 78 -11.70 16.32 29.49
CA ARG A 78 -10.72 17.40 29.34
C ARG A 78 -10.70 18.32 30.56
N SER A 79 -9.53 18.86 30.83
CA SER A 79 -9.32 19.89 31.86
C SER A 79 -9.59 21.32 31.39
N TYR A 80 -9.75 21.50 30.07
CA TYR A 80 -9.99 22.79 29.42
C TYR A 80 -11.39 22.82 28.78
N PRO A 81 -11.98 24.03 28.63
CA PRO A 81 -13.36 24.17 28.17
C PRO A 81 -13.51 23.74 26.70
N VAL A 82 -14.44 22.81 26.44
CA VAL A 82 -14.87 22.41 25.09
C VAL A 82 -16.39 22.30 25.08
N GLY A 83 -17.04 22.73 23.99
CA GLY A 83 -18.49 22.83 23.90
C GLY A 83 -19.30 21.51 24.00
N SER A 84 -18.64 20.35 24.09
CA SER A 84 -19.29 19.02 24.07
C SER A 84 -18.97 18.12 25.27
N GLN A 85 -18.40 18.65 26.36
CA GLN A 85 -18.08 17.88 27.56
C GLN A 85 -19.31 17.69 28.46
N PRO A 86 -19.52 16.52 29.09
CA PRO A 86 -20.48 16.38 30.17
C PRO A 86 -20.14 17.36 31.30
N SER A 87 -20.98 18.37 31.50
CA SER A 87 -20.81 19.36 32.56
C SER A 87 -20.94 18.66 33.91
N SER A 88 -19.80 18.49 34.63
CA SER A 88 -19.62 18.04 36.02
C SER A 88 -18.69 16.81 36.25
N ILE A 89 -17.72 16.53 35.39
CA ILE A 89 -16.81 15.39 35.60
C ILE A 89 -15.78 15.76 36.68
N THR A 90 -15.68 14.94 37.73
CA THR A 90 -14.63 15.10 38.76
C THR A 90 -13.31 14.46 38.32
N VAL A 91 -12.19 14.92 38.89
CA VAL A 91 -10.87 14.31 38.65
C VAL A 91 -10.88 12.82 39.01
N VAL A 92 -11.49 12.45 40.14
CA VAL A 92 -11.59 11.06 40.59
C VAL A 92 -12.42 10.23 39.61
N ASP A 93 -13.56 10.73 39.14
CA ASP A 93 -14.38 9.99 38.17
C ASP A 93 -13.69 9.80 36.83
N ALA A 94 -12.92 10.80 36.38
CA ALA A 94 -12.15 10.71 35.14
C ALA A 94 -11.07 9.63 35.21
N VAL A 95 -10.33 9.59 36.33
CA VAL A 95 -9.31 8.57 36.60
C VAL A 95 -9.94 7.17 36.66
N LEU A 96 -11.06 7.01 37.37
CA LEU A 96 -11.74 5.72 37.46
C LEU A 96 -12.24 5.25 36.08
N ALA A 97 -12.81 6.16 35.28
CA ALA A 97 -13.29 5.84 33.95
C ALA A 97 -12.17 5.36 33.01
N THR A 98 -10.98 5.97 33.06
CA THR A 98 -9.84 5.53 32.23
C THR A 98 -9.17 4.25 32.74
N CYS A 99 -9.32 3.91 34.03
CA CYS A 99 -8.77 2.69 34.62
C CYS A 99 -9.73 1.49 34.61
N ALA A 100 -11.01 1.69 34.29
CA ALA A 100 -12.04 0.66 34.36
C ALA A 100 -11.97 -0.36 33.20
N THR A 101 -10.87 -1.12 33.12
CA THR A 101 -10.63 -2.16 32.13
C THR A 101 -11.48 -3.40 32.42
N GLN A 102 -12.32 -3.78 31.45
CA GLN A 102 -13.20 -4.94 31.57
C GLN A 102 -12.47 -6.25 31.25
N PRO A 103 -12.73 -7.36 31.96
CA PRO A 103 -13.72 -7.51 33.04
C PRO A 103 -13.15 -7.26 34.46
N GLU A 104 -11.93 -6.74 34.57
CA GLU A 104 -11.21 -6.63 35.85
C GLU A 104 -11.84 -5.60 36.81
N PHE A 105 -12.43 -4.55 36.27
CA PHE A 105 -13.12 -3.48 37.00
C PHE A 105 -14.58 -3.38 36.58
N ALA A 106 -15.47 -2.90 37.45
CA ALA A 106 -16.85 -2.62 37.06
C ALA A 106 -16.94 -1.27 36.29
N PRO A 107 -17.93 -1.09 35.39
CA PRO A 107 -18.17 0.20 34.75
C PRO A 107 -18.41 1.32 35.75
N VAL A 108 -17.98 2.54 35.42
CA VAL A 108 -18.02 3.70 36.31
C VAL A 108 -19.20 4.59 35.95
N SER A 109 -20.07 4.86 36.93
CA SER A 109 -21.07 5.92 36.85
C SER A 109 -20.49 7.22 37.42
N LEU A 110 -20.69 8.34 36.71
CA LEU A 110 -20.27 9.66 37.18
C LEU A 110 -21.10 10.10 38.40
N ILE A 111 -20.48 10.77 39.36
CA ILE A 111 -21.13 11.23 40.61
C ILE A 111 -22.35 12.13 40.33
N SER A 112 -22.33 12.87 39.22
CA SER A 112 -23.35 13.85 38.87
C SER A 112 -24.69 13.30 38.35
N GLY A 113 -24.89 11.97 38.40
CA GLY A 113 -26.19 11.37 38.08
C GLY A 113 -26.48 11.23 36.58
N SER A 114 -25.45 11.30 35.73
CA SER A 114 -25.58 10.87 34.33
C SER A 114 -25.91 9.37 34.30
N ARG A 115 -26.93 8.96 33.54
CA ARG A 115 -27.28 7.52 33.34
C ARG A 115 -26.23 6.73 32.55
N ALA A 116 -25.18 7.39 32.05
CA ALA A 116 -24.16 6.74 31.25
C ALA A 116 -23.06 6.18 32.15
N GLU A 117 -22.70 4.93 31.89
CA GLU A 117 -21.52 4.28 32.47
C GLU A 117 -20.34 4.37 31.51
N TYR A 118 -19.14 4.43 32.08
CA TYR A 118 -17.88 4.61 31.36
C TYR A 118 -16.90 3.49 31.70
N ILE A 119 -16.06 3.14 30.74
CA ILE A 119 -15.01 2.10 30.86
C ILE A 119 -13.71 2.60 30.22
N ALA A 120 -12.61 1.91 30.50
CA ALA A 120 -11.33 2.19 29.83
C ALA A 120 -11.49 1.99 28.31
N SER A 121 -10.94 2.92 27.51
CA SER A 121 -11.04 2.82 26.07
C SER A 121 -10.13 1.71 25.54
N ARG A 122 -10.69 0.76 24.80
CA ARG A 122 -9.92 -0.30 24.14
C ARG A 122 -9.13 0.21 22.93
N GLU A 123 -9.65 1.23 22.25
CA GLU A 123 -9.07 1.72 21.00
C GLU A 123 -7.90 2.70 21.22
N ALA A 124 -7.78 3.26 22.42
CA ALA A 124 -6.87 4.37 22.71
C ALA A 124 -5.88 4.09 23.86
N ALA A 125 -5.37 2.86 23.97
CA ALA A 125 -4.36 2.56 24.99
C ALA A 125 -3.03 3.29 24.76
N ASN A 126 -2.70 3.60 23.50
CA ASN A 126 -1.77 4.67 23.18
C ASN A 126 -2.58 5.85 22.61
N PRO A 127 -2.75 6.95 23.38
CA PRO A 127 -3.60 8.06 22.99
C PRO A 127 -2.93 9.03 22.00
N ILE A 128 -1.88 8.61 21.27
CA ILE A 128 -1.05 9.52 20.50
C ILE A 128 -1.81 10.28 19.41
N HIS A 129 -2.75 9.61 18.72
CA HIS A 129 -3.60 10.28 17.73
C HIS A 129 -4.60 11.23 18.39
N GLU A 130 -5.12 10.84 19.56
CA GLU A 130 -6.01 11.68 20.37
C GLU A 130 -5.25 12.93 20.83
N VAL A 131 -3.97 12.80 21.24
CA VAL A 131 -3.10 13.94 21.59
C VAL A 131 -2.97 14.92 20.42
N ILE A 132 -2.69 14.42 19.21
CA ILE A 132 -2.55 15.27 18.01
C ILE A 132 -3.87 15.99 17.70
N LYS A 133 -5.01 15.27 17.73
CA LYS A 133 -6.33 15.85 17.48
C LYS A 133 -6.73 16.89 18.51
N GLU A 134 -6.51 16.61 19.80
CA GLU A 134 -6.80 17.56 20.87
C GLU A 134 -5.88 18.79 20.80
N ALA A 135 -4.60 18.61 20.46
CA ALA A 135 -3.68 19.71 20.23
C ALA A 135 -4.13 20.59 19.05
N LEU A 136 -4.62 19.98 17.96
CA LEU A 136 -5.14 20.70 16.80
C LEU A 136 -6.34 21.59 17.19
N VAL A 137 -7.25 21.07 18.01
CA VAL A 137 -8.42 21.80 18.52
C VAL A 137 -8.00 22.95 19.45
N LEU A 138 -7.00 22.73 20.29
CA LEU A 138 -6.53 23.70 21.28
C LEU A 138 -5.68 24.84 20.70
N PHE A 139 -4.72 24.50 19.84
CA PHE A 139 -3.67 25.41 19.40
C PHE A 139 -3.82 25.85 17.93
N GLY A 140 -4.68 25.18 17.16
CA GLY A 140 -4.89 25.43 15.74
C GLY A 140 -3.84 24.77 14.83
N GLY A 141 -4.17 24.64 13.54
CA GLY A 141 -3.35 23.90 12.57
C GLY A 141 -1.97 24.49 12.31
N ASP A 142 -1.82 25.82 12.42
CA ASP A 142 -0.56 26.53 12.15
C ASP A 142 0.44 26.47 13.31
N ALA A 143 0.02 25.98 14.49
CA ALA A 143 0.92 25.85 15.62
C ALA A 143 1.98 24.78 15.35
N THR A 144 3.22 25.09 15.68
CA THR A 144 4.36 24.20 15.43
C THR A 144 4.65 23.30 16.62
N VAL A 145 4.99 22.04 16.35
CA VAL A 145 5.36 21.04 17.36
C VAL A 145 6.88 20.93 17.42
N SER A 146 7.46 21.17 18.59
CA SER A 146 8.89 20.93 18.83
C SER A 146 9.19 19.49 19.21
N SER A 147 8.31 18.86 19.99
CA SER A 147 8.49 17.49 20.47
C SER A 147 7.16 16.84 20.84
N LEU A 148 7.08 15.53 20.66
CA LEU A 148 5.96 14.68 20.97
C LEU A 148 6.49 13.43 21.68
N LEU A 149 6.24 13.33 22.98
CA LEU A 149 6.69 12.23 23.83
C LEU A 149 5.57 11.20 24.00
N SER A 150 5.87 9.93 23.74
CA SER A 150 4.98 8.81 24.05
C SER A 150 5.70 7.81 24.94
N LEU A 151 5.08 7.47 26.09
CA LEU A 151 5.62 6.51 27.05
C LEU A 151 4.76 5.24 27.06
N GLY A 152 5.42 4.09 26.95
CA GLY A 152 4.81 2.77 26.94
C GLY A 152 5.05 2.02 28.24
N THR A 153 4.13 1.12 28.57
CA THR A 153 4.24 0.23 29.74
C THR A 153 4.97 -1.08 29.42
N GLY A 154 5.61 -1.16 28.24
CA GLY A 154 6.44 -2.27 27.78
C GLY A 154 5.78 -3.16 26.71
N ASN A 155 6.62 -3.77 25.86
CA ASN A 155 6.23 -4.69 24.80
C ASN A 155 6.23 -6.14 25.32
N THR A 156 5.38 -7.00 24.74
CA THR A 156 5.23 -8.46 24.90
C THR A 156 6.38 -9.38 24.47
N GLY A 157 7.15 -8.93 23.48
CA GLY A 157 7.85 -9.85 22.57
C GLY A 157 6.89 -10.74 21.77
N VAL A 158 7.44 -11.72 21.03
CA VAL A 158 6.66 -12.70 20.24
C VAL A 158 6.21 -13.84 21.16
N ILE A 159 5.01 -13.75 21.74
CA ILE A 159 4.42 -14.83 22.54
C ILE A 159 3.65 -15.79 21.60
N PRO A 160 3.74 -17.13 21.78
CA PRO A 160 2.95 -18.08 21.01
C PRO A 160 1.44 -17.85 21.18
N LEU A 161 0.74 -17.84 20.04
CA LEU A 161 -0.69 -17.55 19.88
C LEU A 161 -1.59 -18.26 20.91
N SER A 162 -2.02 -17.54 21.95
CA SER A 162 -3.19 -17.88 22.75
C SER A 162 -4.36 -16.96 22.34
N PRO A 163 -5.56 -17.51 22.05
CA PRO A 163 -6.68 -16.76 21.47
C PRO A 163 -7.38 -15.78 22.44
N THR A 164 -6.90 -15.61 23.67
CA THR A 164 -7.55 -14.80 24.71
C THR A 164 -6.93 -13.41 24.94
N ASP A 165 -5.72 -13.13 24.44
CA ASP A 165 -4.95 -11.91 24.80
C ASP A 165 -4.95 -10.83 23.71
N THR A 166 -6.03 -10.74 22.91
CA THR A 166 -6.12 -9.81 21.77
C THR A 166 -5.99 -8.33 22.13
N THR A 167 -6.22 -7.94 23.39
CA THR A 167 -6.19 -6.52 23.80
C THR A 167 -4.77 -5.96 23.94
N LEU A 168 -3.79 -6.73 24.43
CA LEU A 168 -2.42 -6.23 24.63
C LEU A 168 -1.69 -5.99 23.30
N TYR A 169 -1.99 -6.79 22.27
CA TYR A 169 -1.34 -6.75 20.96
C TYR A 169 -1.67 -5.50 20.13
N ASP A 170 -2.83 -4.87 20.36
CA ASP A 170 -3.26 -3.72 19.57
C ASP A 170 -2.60 -2.40 20.03
N TYR A 171 -2.06 -2.34 21.25
CA TYR A 171 -1.56 -1.11 21.86
C TYR A 171 -0.17 -0.72 21.35
N GLU A 172 0.75 -1.68 21.31
CA GLU A 172 2.11 -1.45 20.82
C GLU A 172 2.13 -1.33 19.29
N ARG A 173 1.22 -2.04 18.58
CA ARG A 173 1.07 -1.90 17.13
C ARG A 173 0.80 -0.45 16.73
N ARG A 174 -0.18 0.21 17.36
CA ARG A 174 -0.51 1.62 17.06
C ARG A 174 0.65 2.57 17.37
N ALA A 175 1.43 2.27 18.43
CA ALA A 175 2.63 3.03 18.78
C ALA A 175 3.72 2.89 17.72
N GLN A 176 3.97 1.67 17.25
CA GLN A 176 4.93 1.34 16.19
C GLN A 176 4.54 1.95 14.85
N GLU A 177 3.26 1.88 14.48
CA GLU A 177 2.73 2.54 13.28
C GLU A 177 2.99 4.05 13.33
N THR A 178 2.74 4.69 14.47
CA THR A 178 3.04 6.13 14.66
C THR A 178 4.54 6.41 14.63
N GLU A 179 5.38 5.52 15.21
CA GLU A 179 6.84 5.69 15.15
C GLU A 179 7.38 5.58 13.73
N LEU A 180 6.82 4.68 12.92
CA LEU A 180 7.17 4.55 11.50
C LEU A 180 6.79 5.79 10.70
N SER A 181 5.65 6.42 11.00
CA SER A 181 5.14 7.52 10.19
C SER A 181 5.71 8.89 10.55
N ILE A 182 5.79 9.21 11.84
CA ILE A 182 6.24 10.54 12.31
C ILE A 182 7.56 10.52 13.06
N GLY A 183 8.15 9.34 13.33
CA GLY A 183 9.47 9.23 13.99
C GLY A 183 10.60 9.88 13.20
N GLN A 184 10.53 9.86 11.86
CA GLN A 184 11.56 10.46 11.00
C GLN A 184 11.56 11.99 10.98
N LEU A 185 10.48 12.62 11.44
CA LEU A 185 10.40 14.07 11.58
C LEU A 185 11.28 14.59 12.72
N GLY A 186 11.86 13.69 13.52
CA GLY A 186 12.70 14.02 14.65
C GLY A 186 11.93 14.64 15.83
N VAL A 187 10.62 14.81 15.71
CA VAL A 187 9.77 15.38 16.76
C VAL A 187 9.13 14.30 17.64
N TYR A 188 8.99 13.06 17.16
CA TYR A 188 8.35 11.99 17.93
C TYR A 188 9.38 11.11 18.63
N SER A 189 9.25 10.98 19.95
CA SER A 189 10.09 10.12 20.78
C SER A 189 9.21 9.13 21.56
N ARG A 190 9.31 7.84 21.20
CA ARG A 190 8.63 6.74 21.89
C ARG A 190 9.62 6.00 22.79
N PHE A 191 9.24 5.79 24.04
CA PHE A 191 9.98 4.95 24.99
C PHE A 191 9.07 3.83 25.50
N SER A 192 9.44 2.57 25.27
CA SER A 192 8.69 1.38 25.69
C SER A 192 9.64 0.21 25.90
N VAL A 193 9.69 -0.36 27.10
CA VAL A 193 10.65 -1.42 27.48
C VAL A 193 10.28 -2.76 26.87
N GLU A 194 11.21 -3.49 26.26
CA GLU A 194 10.91 -4.77 25.55
C GLU A 194 10.42 -5.93 26.44
N HIS A 195 10.77 -5.92 27.74
CA HIS A 195 10.42 -6.97 28.71
C HIS A 195 10.01 -6.40 30.08
N GLY A 196 9.13 -5.40 30.10
CA GLY A 196 8.78 -4.66 31.32
C GLY A 196 7.90 -5.42 32.32
N LEU A 197 6.68 -5.79 31.93
CA LEU A 197 5.63 -6.29 32.83
C LEU A 197 5.29 -7.79 32.68
N GLN A 198 6.01 -8.52 31.83
CA GLN A 198 5.70 -9.91 31.45
C GLN A 198 5.86 -10.92 32.60
N ASP A 199 6.90 -10.74 33.42
CA ASP A 199 7.22 -11.60 34.58
C ASP A 199 6.79 -10.95 35.92
N VAL A 200 5.99 -9.88 35.88
CA VAL A 200 5.40 -9.28 37.08
C VAL A 200 4.28 -10.18 37.57
N HIS A 201 4.64 -11.13 38.43
CA HIS A 201 3.68 -11.96 39.16
C HIS A 201 2.99 -11.10 40.21
N ALA A 202 1.81 -10.56 39.87
CA ALA A 202 0.95 -9.76 40.76
C ALA A 202 0.92 -10.32 42.20
N GLY A 203 1.84 -9.85 43.05
CA GLY A 203 2.07 -10.45 44.36
C GLY A 203 3.43 -10.24 45.03
N ASN A 204 4.51 -9.88 44.33
CA ASN A 204 5.83 -9.82 44.97
C ASN A 204 6.45 -8.41 45.00
N PHE A 205 7.08 -8.07 46.13
CA PHE A 205 7.82 -6.81 46.30
C PHE A 205 9.04 -6.69 45.37
N ASN A 206 9.53 -7.83 44.84
CA ASN A 206 10.59 -7.91 43.81
C ASN A 206 10.17 -7.31 42.45
N ASP A 207 8.87 -7.09 42.22
CA ASP A 207 8.38 -6.62 40.92
C ASP A 207 8.76 -5.15 40.64
N MET A 208 8.88 -4.30 41.67
CA MET A 208 9.28 -2.90 41.51
C MET A 208 10.79 -2.74 41.29
N GLU A 209 11.61 -3.54 41.97
CA GLU A 209 13.05 -3.60 41.72
C GLU A 209 13.31 -4.11 40.30
N TRP A 210 12.52 -5.09 39.85
CA TRP A 210 12.56 -5.59 38.47
C TRP A 210 12.20 -4.50 37.45
N ILE A 211 11.05 -3.80 37.62
CA ILE A 211 10.64 -2.71 36.72
C ILE A 211 11.73 -1.63 36.66
N THR A 212 12.29 -1.26 37.81
CA THR A 212 13.36 -0.25 37.88
C THR A 212 14.62 -0.72 37.16
N ALA A 213 15.04 -1.97 37.37
CA ALA A 213 16.22 -2.55 36.72
C ALA A 213 16.05 -2.66 35.20
N GLN A 214 14.89 -3.13 34.72
CA GLN A 214 14.59 -3.24 33.28
C GLN A 214 14.51 -1.86 32.63
N THR A 215 13.91 -0.88 33.31
CA THR A 215 13.86 0.51 32.81
C THR A 215 15.26 1.13 32.78
N GLY A 216 16.09 0.89 33.80
CA GLY A 216 17.48 1.34 33.83
C GLY A 216 18.30 0.76 32.68
N ALA A 217 18.27 -0.56 32.49
CA ALA A 217 18.96 -1.22 31.39
C ALA A 217 18.46 -0.74 30.02
N TYR A 218 17.16 -0.47 29.88
CA TYR A 218 16.57 0.07 28.65
C TYR A 218 17.08 1.48 28.32
N LEU A 219 17.23 2.34 29.34
CA LEU A 219 17.76 3.70 29.15
C LEU A 219 19.29 3.73 28.95
N ASP A 220 20.00 2.74 29.49
CA ASP A 220 21.45 2.57 29.28
C ASP A 220 21.80 2.06 27.87
N ASP A 221 20.81 1.55 27.12
CA ASP A 221 20.98 1.19 25.72
C ASP A 221 21.31 2.43 24.86
N TYR A 222 22.29 2.27 23.97
CA TYR A 222 22.83 3.37 23.18
C TYR A 222 21.76 4.07 22.31
N GLU A 223 20.86 3.30 21.67
CA GLU A 223 19.82 3.89 20.81
C GLU A 223 18.80 4.69 21.63
N ASN A 224 18.42 4.17 22.81
CA ASN A 224 17.46 4.85 23.68
C ASN A 224 18.06 6.07 24.37
N SER A 225 19.34 6.02 24.72
CA SER A 225 20.08 7.17 25.25
C SER A 225 20.18 8.29 24.21
N GLU A 226 20.51 7.97 22.94
CA GLU A 226 20.55 8.96 21.85
C GLU A 226 19.16 9.56 21.58
N ARG A 227 18.11 8.73 21.60
CA ARG A 227 16.71 9.19 21.46
C ARG A 227 16.30 10.13 22.60
N LEU A 228 16.75 9.86 23.83
CA LEU A 228 16.51 10.73 24.99
C LEU A 228 17.24 12.07 24.85
N ASP A 229 18.48 12.06 24.40
CA ASP A 229 19.24 13.28 24.14
C ASP A 229 18.58 14.14 23.05
N LEU A 230 18.09 13.52 21.97
CA LEU A 230 17.31 14.21 20.93
C LEU A 230 16.03 14.85 21.49
N TYR A 231 15.28 14.11 22.31
CA TYR A 231 14.09 14.64 22.98
C TYR A 231 14.42 15.86 23.85
N ILE A 232 15.50 15.80 24.64
CA ILE A 232 15.96 16.90 25.49
C ILE A 232 16.37 18.10 24.63
N GLN A 233 17.11 17.88 23.55
CA GLN A 233 17.52 18.94 22.62
C GLN A 233 16.32 19.65 21.98
N ASN A 234 15.28 18.91 21.59
CA ASN A 234 14.03 19.48 21.07
C ASN A 234 13.29 20.33 22.11
N CYS A 235 13.24 19.85 23.36
CA CYS A 235 12.63 20.59 24.47
C CYS A 235 13.38 21.90 24.78
N VAL A 236 14.71 21.90 24.69
CA VAL A 236 15.56 23.08 24.95
C VAL A 236 15.52 24.07 23.78
N SER A 237 15.60 23.58 22.54
CA SER A 237 15.65 24.42 21.34
C SER A 237 14.33 25.12 21.02
N GLN A 238 13.19 24.55 21.46
CA GLN A 238 11.82 25.06 21.25
C GLN A 238 11.52 25.45 19.78
N THR A 239 12.25 24.86 18.82
CA THR A 239 12.11 25.17 17.40
C THR A 239 11.20 24.11 16.80
N GLY A 240 9.95 24.46 16.51
CA GLY A 240 9.02 23.53 15.87
C GLY A 240 9.34 23.34 14.39
N SER A 241 9.57 22.10 13.98
CA SER A 241 9.93 21.74 12.59
C SER A 241 8.72 21.36 11.74
N ILE A 242 7.57 21.08 12.36
CA ILE A 242 6.33 20.68 11.71
C ILE A 242 5.13 21.36 12.36
N THR A 243 4.09 21.66 11.57
CA THR A 243 2.81 22.19 12.05
C THR A 243 1.85 21.08 12.47
N LEU A 244 0.90 21.37 13.36
CA LEU A 244 -0.11 20.41 13.79
C LEU A 244 -0.99 19.91 12.62
N ALA A 245 -1.28 20.76 11.62
CA ALA A 245 -2.01 20.35 10.43
C ALA A 245 -1.25 19.28 9.61
N GLN A 246 0.05 19.49 9.40
CA GLN A 246 0.90 18.53 8.70
C GLN A 246 1.03 17.22 9.48
N LEU A 247 1.09 17.29 10.82
CA LEU A 247 1.16 16.10 11.67
C LEU A 247 -0.13 15.27 11.64
N ASP A 248 -1.30 15.92 11.61
CA ASP A 248 -2.60 15.25 11.47
C ASP A 248 -2.75 14.59 10.07
N GLU A 249 -2.31 15.26 9.00
CA GLU A 249 -2.30 14.68 7.65
C GLU A 249 -1.49 13.38 7.57
N VAL A 250 -0.28 13.35 8.13
CA VAL A 250 0.58 12.16 8.14
C VAL A 250 -0.09 11.02 8.92
N THR A 251 -0.63 11.29 10.11
CA THR A 251 -1.25 10.24 10.94
C THR A 251 -2.62 9.77 10.43
N ALA A 252 -3.33 10.58 9.63
CA ALA A 252 -4.57 10.19 8.98
C ALA A 252 -4.35 9.12 7.88
N VAL A 253 -3.21 9.19 7.18
CA VAL A 253 -2.81 8.21 6.17
C VAL A 253 -2.55 6.85 6.83
N ASP A 254 -1.89 6.81 7.99
CA ASP A 254 -1.64 5.56 8.72
C ASP A 254 -2.91 4.90 9.25
N GLN A 255 -3.83 5.70 9.79
CA GLN A 255 -5.13 5.22 10.27
C GLN A 255 -5.94 4.54 9.15
N TRP A 256 -5.73 4.95 7.90
CA TRP A 256 -6.36 4.33 6.75
C TRP A 256 -5.75 2.95 6.46
N PHE A 257 -4.42 2.83 6.46
CA PHE A 257 -3.72 1.56 6.24
C PHE A 257 -4.02 0.52 7.34
N ALA A 258 -4.04 0.92 8.60
CA ALA A 258 -4.30 0.03 9.74
C ALA A 258 -5.73 -0.54 9.76
N ARG A 259 -6.71 0.16 9.16
CA ARG A 259 -8.12 -0.28 9.10
C ARG A 259 -8.42 -1.26 7.97
N HIS A 260 -7.49 -1.48 7.04
CA HIS A 260 -7.71 -2.33 5.85
C HIS A 260 -6.62 -3.44 5.66
N PRO A 261 -6.26 -4.23 6.70
CA PRO A 261 -5.13 -5.17 6.63
C PRO A 261 -5.33 -6.35 5.66
N ARG A 262 -6.58 -6.67 5.27
CA ARG A 262 -6.88 -7.76 4.32
C ARG A 262 -6.53 -7.43 2.87
N GLN A 263 -6.37 -6.15 2.53
CA GLN A 263 -5.94 -5.73 1.19
C GLN A 263 -4.41 -5.82 1.03
N THR A 264 -3.65 -5.90 2.14
CA THR A 264 -2.18 -6.04 2.13
C THR A 264 -1.70 -7.49 2.04
N ILE A 265 -2.48 -8.47 2.54
CA ILE A 265 -2.04 -9.88 2.64
C ILE A 265 -2.48 -10.75 1.43
N SER A 266 -3.47 -10.32 0.65
CA SER A 266 -3.92 -11.09 -0.53
C SER A 266 -2.89 -11.16 -1.67
N LEU A 267 -1.89 -10.27 -1.69
CA LEU A 267 -0.89 -10.18 -2.76
C LEU A 267 0.33 -11.11 -2.56
N ILE A 268 0.57 -11.62 -1.35
CA ILE A 268 1.74 -12.48 -1.06
C ILE A 268 1.64 -13.85 -1.77
N ASN A 269 0.43 -14.31 -2.08
CA ASN A 269 0.22 -15.64 -2.68
C ASN A 269 0.23 -15.66 -4.22
N ASP A 270 0.23 -14.51 -4.88
CA ASP A 270 0.11 -14.42 -6.35
C ASP A 270 1.39 -13.93 -7.06
N ILE A 271 2.54 -13.89 -6.38
CA ILE A 271 3.84 -13.66 -7.05
C ILE A 271 4.20 -14.90 -7.90
N PRO A 272 4.30 -14.80 -9.24
CA PRO A 272 4.52 -15.95 -10.09
C PRO A 272 5.98 -16.45 -10.02
N TYR A 273 6.13 -17.68 -9.53
CA TYR A 273 7.04 -18.77 -9.94
C TYR A 273 8.58 -18.55 -10.10
N TYR A 274 9.12 -17.34 -10.20
CA TYR A 274 10.57 -17.14 -10.42
C TYR A 274 11.42 -17.21 -9.15
N ALA A 275 10.83 -17.06 -7.95
CA ALA A 275 11.57 -17.17 -6.68
C ALA A 275 11.90 -18.61 -6.26
N GLN A 276 11.36 -19.64 -6.93
CA GLN A 276 11.65 -21.04 -6.58
C GLN A 276 12.95 -21.60 -7.20
N GLN A 277 13.60 -20.86 -8.10
CA GLN A 277 14.80 -21.35 -8.81
C GLN A 277 16.14 -20.99 -8.15
N THR A 278 16.15 -20.26 -7.03
CA THR A 278 17.38 -19.91 -6.29
C THR A 278 17.80 -20.96 -5.25
N ASN A 279 16.96 -21.95 -4.95
CA ASN A 279 17.32 -23.08 -4.08
C ASN A 279 18.38 -24.02 -4.68
N ALA A 280 18.82 -23.80 -5.92
CA ALA A 280 19.87 -24.59 -6.57
C ALA A 280 21.31 -24.07 -6.33
N ILE A 281 21.49 -22.88 -5.73
CA ILE A 281 22.84 -22.27 -5.55
C ILE A 281 23.39 -22.50 -4.12
N SER A 282 22.56 -22.98 -3.18
CA SER A 282 22.96 -23.16 -1.77
C SER A 282 23.95 -24.30 -1.51
N SER A 283 24.40 -25.04 -2.54
CA SER A 283 25.34 -26.17 -2.39
C SER A 283 26.80 -25.86 -2.74
N LEU A 284 27.14 -24.60 -3.05
CA LEU A 284 28.48 -24.24 -3.58
C LEU A 284 29.34 -23.30 -2.71
N TYR A 285 28.94 -22.91 -1.50
CA TYR A 285 29.77 -22.06 -0.63
C TYR A 285 29.92 -22.65 0.79
N PRO A 286 31.15 -22.98 1.22
CA PRO A 286 31.45 -23.35 2.60
C PRO A 286 31.64 -22.10 3.47
N GLU A 287 31.07 -22.15 4.68
CA GLU A 287 31.19 -21.22 5.81
C GLU A 287 30.69 -19.77 5.61
N SER A 288 29.72 -19.43 6.45
CA SER A 288 28.82 -18.27 6.42
C SER A 288 29.52 -16.93 6.62
N VAL A 289 29.76 -16.22 5.52
CA VAL A 289 29.87 -14.75 5.56
C VAL A 289 28.45 -14.21 5.74
N PRO A 290 28.18 -13.35 6.75
CA PRO A 290 26.87 -12.70 6.86
C PRO A 290 26.60 -11.93 5.57
N LEU A 291 25.44 -12.16 4.95
CA LEU A 291 24.98 -11.40 3.80
C LEU A 291 24.90 -9.91 4.22
N LEU A 292 25.88 -9.13 3.79
CA LEU A 292 25.92 -7.69 4.00
C LEU A 292 24.76 -7.05 3.24
N ASP A 293 24.10 -6.07 3.86
CA ASP A 293 23.04 -5.30 3.23
C ASP A 293 23.59 -4.63 1.96
N PRO A 294 23.04 -4.89 0.76
CA PRO A 294 23.53 -4.31 -0.49
C PRO A 294 23.62 -2.79 -0.45
N SER A 295 22.73 -2.12 0.30
CA SER A 295 22.74 -0.67 0.47
C SER A 295 23.94 -0.14 1.27
N SER A 296 24.54 -1.00 2.11
CA SER A 296 25.74 -0.67 2.90
C SER A 296 27.05 -0.88 2.14
N VAL A 297 27.00 -1.57 1.00
CA VAL A 297 28.19 -1.98 0.21
C VAL A 297 28.23 -1.32 -1.17
N LEU A 298 27.07 -1.12 -1.80
CA LEU A 298 26.98 -0.63 -3.16
C LEU A 298 26.76 0.89 -3.20
N PRO A 299 27.40 1.61 -4.14
CA PRO A 299 27.10 3.01 -4.40
C PRO A 299 25.62 3.23 -4.73
N TYR A 300 25.12 4.43 -4.44
CA TYR A 300 23.71 4.81 -4.63
C TYR A 300 23.18 4.42 -6.01
N GLU A 301 23.94 4.73 -7.05
CA GLU A 301 23.57 4.54 -8.44
C GLU A 301 23.43 3.05 -8.82
N ILE A 302 24.17 2.18 -8.13
CA ILE A 302 24.19 0.76 -8.41
C ILE A 302 23.04 0.06 -7.70
N TRP A 303 22.86 0.30 -6.40
CA TRP A 303 21.77 -0.36 -5.67
C TRP A 303 20.40 0.12 -6.16
N ILE A 304 20.24 1.41 -6.50
CA ILE A 304 19.00 1.92 -7.11
C ILE A 304 18.68 1.19 -8.40
N LYS A 305 19.67 0.96 -9.27
CA LYS A 305 19.45 0.19 -10.51
C LYS A 305 19.06 -1.25 -10.23
N CYS A 306 19.68 -1.89 -9.24
CA CYS A 306 19.32 -3.24 -8.84
C CYS A 306 17.88 -3.30 -8.34
N VAL A 307 17.48 -2.40 -7.44
CA VAL A 307 16.10 -2.34 -6.93
C VAL A 307 15.12 -2.00 -8.04
N SER A 308 15.44 -1.01 -8.89
CA SER A 308 14.61 -0.63 -10.04
C SER A 308 14.36 -1.80 -10.98
N PHE A 309 15.36 -2.68 -11.17
CA PHE A 309 15.22 -3.90 -11.95
C PHE A 309 14.32 -4.93 -11.28
N VAL A 310 14.41 -5.08 -9.95
CA VAL A 310 13.57 -6.02 -9.18
C VAL A 310 12.10 -5.59 -9.18
N ILE A 311 11.84 -4.29 -9.02
CA ILE A 311 10.48 -3.73 -8.98
C ILE A 311 9.96 -3.36 -10.37
N GLN A 312 10.72 -3.65 -11.43
CA GLN A 312 10.33 -3.34 -12.79
C GLN A 312 9.01 -4.06 -13.12
N ASP A 313 8.06 -3.32 -13.69
CA ASP A 313 6.74 -3.83 -14.05
C ASP A 313 5.87 -4.34 -12.88
N VAL A 314 6.26 -4.05 -11.64
CA VAL A 314 5.49 -4.36 -10.42
C VAL A 314 4.68 -3.13 -10.01
N PRO A 315 3.32 -3.16 -10.02
CA PRO A 315 2.50 -1.99 -9.70
C PRO A 315 2.74 -1.42 -8.30
N THR A 316 2.93 -2.30 -7.31
CA THR A 316 3.28 -1.96 -5.92
C THR A 316 4.68 -1.36 -5.80
N GLY A 317 5.53 -1.56 -6.81
CA GLY A 317 6.87 -1.00 -6.91
C GLY A 317 7.70 -1.28 -5.65
N PRO A 318 8.29 -0.25 -5.01
CA PRO A 318 9.12 -0.44 -3.83
C PRO A 318 8.30 -0.57 -2.52
N LEU A 319 6.97 -0.47 -2.55
CA LEU A 319 6.13 -0.50 -1.33
C LEU A 319 6.29 -1.79 -0.53
N GLU A 320 6.37 -2.93 -1.19
CA GLU A 320 6.52 -4.23 -0.52
C GLU A 320 7.86 -4.34 0.23
N LEU A 321 8.88 -3.68 -0.31
CA LEU A 321 10.24 -3.70 0.22
C LEU A 321 10.44 -2.73 1.39
N LEU A 322 9.47 -1.84 1.64
CA LEU A 322 9.47 -0.96 2.82
C LEU A 322 9.38 -1.74 4.14
N THR A 323 8.84 -2.96 4.09
CA THR A 323 8.64 -3.81 5.28
C THR A 323 9.87 -4.65 5.65
N VAL A 324 10.93 -4.61 4.83
CA VAL A 324 12.13 -5.45 5.00
C VAL A 324 12.93 -5.06 6.24
N SER A 325 13.20 -3.76 6.43
CA SER A 325 13.88 -3.22 7.62
C SER A 325 13.74 -1.71 7.69
N LYS A 326 14.01 -1.12 8.87
CA LYS A 326 14.07 0.34 9.09
C LYS A 326 15.10 1.03 8.17
N SER A 327 16.23 0.35 7.89
CA SER A 327 17.26 0.82 6.95
C SER A 327 16.71 0.93 5.53
N TRP A 328 16.09 -0.15 5.04
CA TRP A 328 15.50 -0.21 3.70
C TRP A 328 14.37 0.80 3.50
N TYR A 329 13.48 0.92 4.50
CA TYR A 329 12.44 1.93 4.52
C TYR A 329 13.00 3.34 4.29
N THR A 330 14.03 3.71 5.07
CA THR A 330 14.68 5.02 5.00
C THR A 330 15.36 5.24 3.66
N LEU A 331 16.07 4.24 3.15
CA LEU A 331 16.73 4.32 1.85
C LEU A 331 15.74 4.53 0.71
N PHE A 332 14.61 3.84 0.75
CA PHE A 332 13.65 3.84 -0.35
C PHE A 332 12.86 5.13 -0.41
N ILE A 333 12.37 5.63 0.73
CA ILE A 333 11.66 6.91 0.81
C ILE A 333 12.56 8.08 0.41
N ASN A 334 13.86 8.00 0.73
CA ASN A 334 14.82 9.03 0.34
C ASN A 334 15.35 8.89 -1.10
N SER A 335 14.79 7.96 -1.89
CA SER A 335 15.23 7.67 -3.24
C SER A 335 14.15 7.96 -4.29
N PRO A 336 14.01 9.22 -4.74
CA PRO A 336 12.95 9.64 -5.66
C PRO A 336 12.86 8.83 -6.96
N LEU A 337 14.00 8.30 -7.42
CA LEU A 337 14.10 7.51 -8.65
C LEU A 337 13.37 6.16 -8.58
N LEU A 338 13.08 5.63 -7.40
CA LEU A 338 12.33 4.38 -7.25
C LEU A 338 10.81 4.57 -7.40
N TRP A 339 10.35 5.81 -7.39
CA TRP A 339 8.94 6.18 -7.35
C TRP A 339 8.45 6.80 -8.67
N THR A 340 9.26 6.73 -9.73
CA THR A 340 8.98 7.40 -11.01
C THR A 340 7.98 6.66 -11.89
N ASP A 341 7.81 5.35 -11.69
CA ASP A 341 6.96 4.49 -12.49
C ASP A 341 5.58 4.35 -11.84
N VAL A 342 4.60 5.11 -12.35
CA VAL A 342 3.24 5.20 -11.80
C VAL A 342 2.30 4.32 -12.61
N PHE A 343 1.69 3.32 -11.98
CA PHE A 343 0.79 2.37 -12.65
C PHE A 343 -0.68 2.67 -12.36
N LEU A 344 -1.49 2.81 -13.42
CA LEU A 344 -2.95 2.92 -13.38
C LEU A 344 -3.59 1.61 -13.86
N GLU A 345 -4.26 0.89 -12.98
CA GLU A 345 -4.88 -0.43 -13.20
C GLU A 345 -6.31 -0.58 -12.65
N ASN A 346 -6.89 0.49 -12.09
CA ASN A 346 -8.16 0.54 -11.36
C ASN A 346 -8.24 -0.46 -10.19
N SER A 347 -7.12 -0.71 -9.50
CA SER A 347 -7.12 -1.48 -8.26
C SER A 347 -7.75 -0.67 -7.11
N GLU A 348 -8.17 -1.36 -6.05
CA GLU A 348 -8.78 -0.71 -4.87
C GLU A 348 -7.82 0.27 -4.17
N ASP A 349 -6.51 0.02 -4.25
CA ASP A 349 -5.44 0.82 -3.64
C ASP A 349 -4.81 1.86 -4.59
N GLU A 350 -5.27 1.94 -5.85
CA GLU A 350 -4.63 2.73 -6.91
C GLU A 350 -4.40 4.18 -6.48
N LEU A 351 -5.41 4.84 -5.90
CA LEU A 351 -5.33 6.26 -5.55
C LEU A 351 -4.23 6.55 -4.53
N ALA A 352 -4.16 5.74 -3.46
CA ALA A 352 -3.16 5.88 -2.43
C ALA A 352 -1.75 5.62 -3.00
N ARG A 353 -1.64 4.60 -3.86
CA ARG A 353 -0.39 4.24 -4.52
C ARG A 353 0.10 5.32 -5.47
N VAL A 354 -0.77 5.82 -6.36
CA VAL A 354 -0.49 6.91 -7.29
C VAL A 354 -0.06 8.16 -6.53
N TRP A 355 -0.80 8.55 -5.50
CA TRP A 355 -0.45 9.72 -4.69
C TRP A 355 0.93 9.57 -4.03
N THR A 356 1.20 8.41 -3.42
CA THR A 356 2.47 8.10 -2.76
C THR A 356 3.63 8.21 -3.75
N PHE A 357 3.50 7.63 -4.94
CA PHE A 357 4.54 7.67 -5.96
C PHE A 357 4.78 9.09 -6.47
N LEU A 358 3.71 9.86 -6.72
CA LEU A 358 3.81 11.26 -7.16
C LEU A 358 4.49 12.15 -6.12
N HIS A 359 4.21 11.90 -4.83
CA HIS A 359 4.81 12.61 -3.70
C HIS A 359 6.29 12.26 -3.55
N LEU A 360 6.63 10.97 -3.44
CA LEU A 360 8.00 10.50 -3.18
C LEU A 360 8.93 10.67 -4.38
N SER A 361 8.42 10.74 -5.61
CA SER A 361 9.21 11.04 -6.80
C SER A 361 9.68 12.50 -6.90
N ARG A 362 9.17 13.42 -6.05
CA ARG A 362 9.59 14.84 -5.95
C ARG A 362 9.55 15.60 -7.28
N ASP A 363 10.69 15.96 -7.85
CA ASP A 363 10.81 16.63 -9.15
C ASP A 363 11.27 15.70 -10.28
N SER A 364 11.38 14.40 -9.98
CA SER A 364 11.89 13.40 -10.93
C SER A 364 10.95 13.24 -12.12
N PRO A 365 11.49 12.92 -13.32
CA PRO A 365 10.69 12.60 -14.48
C PRO A 365 9.81 11.38 -14.21
N LEU A 366 8.57 11.43 -14.68
CA LEU A 366 7.57 10.39 -14.45
C LEU A 366 7.36 9.52 -15.69
N HIS A 367 7.17 8.23 -15.44
CA HIS A 367 6.73 7.24 -16.41
C HIS A 367 5.34 6.75 -15.99
N ILE A 368 4.35 7.02 -16.82
CA ILE A 368 2.96 6.65 -16.53
C ILE A 368 2.63 5.37 -17.30
N HIS A 369 2.20 4.35 -16.59
CA HIS A 369 1.84 3.04 -17.13
C HIS A 369 0.35 2.79 -16.94
N ILE A 370 -0.43 2.84 -18.01
CA ILE A 370 -1.87 2.62 -18.00
C ILE A 370 -2.13 1.16 -18.38
N ARG A 371 -2.44 0.33 -17.38
CA ARG A 371 -2.69 -1.13 -17.52
C ARG A 371 -4.18 -1.48 -17.62
N THR A 372 -5.04 -0.48 -17.62
CA THR A 372 -6.51 -0.61 -17.77
C THR A 372 -7.00 0.01 -19.08
N MET A 373 -8.11 -0.52 -19.60
CA MET A 373 -8.76 0.00 -20.82
C MET A 373 -9.36 1.39 -20.62
N ILE A 374 -9.79 1.70 -19.40
CA ILE A 374 -10.45 2.96 -19.03
C ILE A 374 -9.96 3.31 -17.62
N PRO A 375 -8.93 4.15 -17.49
CA PRO A 375 -8.45 4.57 -16.18
C PRO A 375 -9.50 5.40 -15.43
N SER A 376 -9.50 5.28 -14.10
CA SER A 376 -10.35 6.07 -13.22
C SER A 376 -10.07 7.57 -13.40
N ASN A 377 -11.12 8.40 -13.38
CA ASN A 377 -10.93 9.85 -13.47
C ASN A 377 -10.12 10.37 -12.28
N GLU A 378 -10.29 9.78 -11.09
CA GLU A 378 -9.67 10.23 -9.84
C GLU A 378 -8.13 10.13 -9.89
N SER A 379 -7.57 9.01 -10.36
CA SER A 379 -6.11 8.86 -10.50
C SER A 379 -5.52 9.74 -11.59
N LEU A 380 -6.30 10.06 -12.63
CA LEU A 380 -5.88 10.95 -13.71
C LEU A 380 -5.88 12.42 -13.27
N GLU A 381 -6.81 12.82 -12.40
CA GLU A 381 -6.81 14.15 -11.77
C GLU A 381 -5.55 14.35 -10.91
N LEU A 382 -5.09 13.30 -10.20
CA LEU A 382 -3.83 13.35 -9.45
C LEU A 382 -2.62 13.61 -10.35
N LEU A 383 -2.64 13.19 -11.63
CA LEU A 383 -1.54 13.45 -12.57
C LEU A 383 -1.52 14.89 -13.08
N TYR A 384 -2.63 15.63 -12.99
CA TYR A 384 -2.75 16.96 -13.60
C TYR A 384 -1.66 17.95 -13.16
N PRO A 385 -1.35 18.10 -11.85
CA PRO A 385 -0.28 18.99 -11.39
C PRO A 385 1.12 18.55 -11.83
N HIS A 386 1.27 17.25 -12.15
CA HIS A 386 2.56 16.62 -12.44
C HIS A 386 2.81 16.42 -13.94
N ARG A 387 1.89 16.83 -14.83
CA ARG A 387 2.05 16.74 -16.29
C ARG A 387 3.40 17.24 -16.84
N PRO A 388 3.98 18.36 -16.35
CA PRO A 388 5.29 18.80 -16.81
C PRO A 388 6.43 17.82 -16.51
N ARG A 389 6.23 16.87 -15.58
CA ARG A 389 7.23 15.86 -15.22
C ARG A 389 7.08 14.59 -16.06
N ILE A 390 5.94 14.38 -16.72
CA ILE A 390 5.65 13.15 -17.49
C ILE A 390 6.52 13.11 -18.75
N LYS A 391 7.37 12.09 -18.84
CA LYS A 391 8.27 11.85 -19.99
C LYS A 391 7.81 10.69 -20.84
N VAL A 392 7.21 9.69 -20.21
CA VAL A 392 6.82 8.45 -20.86
C VAL A 392 5.38 8.15 -20.49
N ILE A 393 4.59 7.80 -21.50
CA ILE A 393 3.23 7.26 -21.32
C ILE A 393 3.21 5.89 -22.00
N SER A 394 3.09 4.83 -21.20
CA SER A 394 2.88 3.46 -21.66
C SER A 394 1.43 3.07 -21.47
N ILE A 395 0.79 2.48 -22.48
CA ILE A 395 -0.60 2.02 -22.43
C ILE A 395 -0.63 0.56 -22.86
N MET A 396 -1.18 -0.29 -22.00
CA MET A 396 -1.23 -1.74 -22.19
C MET A 396 -2.69 -2.21 -22.41
N PRO A 397 -2.94 -3.13 -23.35
CA PRO A 397 -4.24 -3.77 -23.54
C PRO A 397 -4.46 -4.83 -22.45
N GLY A 398 -4.77 -4.40 -21.23
CA GLY A 398 -5.24 -5.24 -20.11
C GLY A 398 -4.25 -6.34 -19.67
N TYR A 399 -3.41 -6.03 -18.68
CA TYR A 399 -2.38 -6.92 -18.12
C TYR A 399 -2.93 -8.25 -17.52
N HIS A 400 -4.24 -8.35 -17.26
CA HIS A 400 -4.87 -9.46 -16.52
C HIS A 400 -5.92 -10.26 -17.30
N ILE A 401 -6.03 -10.11 -18.63
CA ILE A 401 -7.08 -10.79 -19.42
C ILE A 401 -6.41 -11.74 -20.42
N GLU A 402 -6.97 -12.94 -20.60
CA GLU A 402 -6.69 -13.77 -21.79
C GLU A 402 -6.90 -12.90 -23.03
N ILE A 403 -5.81 -12.54 -23.71
CA ILE A 403 -5.83 -11.53 -24.78
C ILE A 403 -6.89 -11.92 -25.82
N PRO A 404 -7.97 -11.15 -25.98
CA PRO A 404 -9.03 -11.52 -26.90
C PRO A 404 -8.51 -11.53 -28.33
N THR A 405 -8.70 -12.64 -29.05
CA THR A 405 -8.24 -12.85 -30.44
C THR A 405 -9.06 -12.10 -31.48
N SER A 406 -10.11 -11.39 -31.10
CA SER A 406 -11.01 -10.76 -32.06
C SER A 406 -10.41 -9.46 -32.66
N PRO A 407 -10.42 -9.29 -33.99
CA PRO A 407 -10.06 -8.01 -34.63
C PRO A 407 -10.84 -6.81 -34.08
N THR A 408 -12.08 -7.05 -33.63
CA THR A 408 -12.93 -6.03 -32.98
C THR A 408 -12.32 -5.50 -31.70
N TYR A 409 -11.64 -6.34 -30.91
CA TYR A 409 -10.98 -5.94 -29.67
C TYR A 409 -9.85 -4.94 -29.94
N TRP A 410 -9.01 -5.20 -30.94
CA TRP A 410 -7.91 -4.32 -31.28
C TRP A 410 -8.36 -2.97 -31.84
N GLY A 411 -9.44 -2.97 -32.63
CA GLY A 411 -10.07 -1.74 -33.07
C GLY A 411 -10.63 -0.91 -31.90
N GLN A 412 -11.23 -1.57 -30.91
CA GLN A 412 -11.71 -0.93 -29.68
C GLN A 412 -10.56 -0.40 -28.82
N TRP A 413 -9.51 -1.19 -28.60
CA TRP A 413 -8.35 -0.79 -27.82
C TRP A 413 -7.66 0.43 -28.42
N ARG A 414 -7.37 0.43 -29.73
CA ARG A 414 -6.79 1.60 -30.42
C ARG A 414 -7.62 2.87 -30.17
N ARG A 415 -8.94 2.75 -30.26
CA ARG A 415 -9.86 3.88 -30.06
C ARG A 415 -9.88 4.34 -28.60
N SER A 416 -9.85 3.41 -27.65
CA SER A 416 -9.73 3.71 -26.21
C SER A 416 -8.41 4.41 -25.88
N THR A 417 -7.28 3.90 -26.37
CA THR A 417 -5.95 4.52 -26.22
C THR A 417 -5.95 5.95 -26.77
N SER A 418 -6.54 6.15 -27.96
CA SER A 418 -6.66 7.48 -28.57
C SER A 418 -7.54 8.42 -27.74
N TYR A 419 -8.62 7.89 -27.16
CA TYR A 419 -9.51 8.64 -26.29
C TYR A 419 -8.84 9.03 -24.97
N ILE A 420 -8.05 8.14 -24.37
CA ILE A 420 -7.28 8.41 -23.15
C ILE A 420 -6.32 9.58 -23.39
N LEU A 421 -5.53 9.51 -24.47
CA LEU A 421 -4.57 10.56 -24.83
C LEU A 421 -5.26 11.89 -25.09
N MET A 422 -6.35 11.89 -25.85
CA MET A 422 -7.11 13.11 -26.14
C MET A 422 -7.77 13.73 -24.89
N THR A 423 -8.27 12.90 -23.97
CA THR A 423 -9.11 13.36 -22.86
C THR A 423 -8.29 13.77 -21.65
N PHE A 424 -7.26 12.98 -21.31
CA PHE A 424 -6.50 13.15 -20.07
C PHE A 424 -5.14 13.81 -20.27
N PHE A 425 -4.69 13.90 -21.52
CA PHE A 425 -3.52 14.65 -21.94
C PHE A 425 -3.90 15.62 -23.06
N ASP A 426 -4.90 16.46 -22.79
CA ASP A 426 -5.53 17.38 -23.75
C ASP A 426 -4.58 18.45 -24.30
N ASP A 427 -3.44 18.65 -23.65
CA ASP A 427 -2.32 19.47 -24.11
C ASP A 427 -1.37 18.76 -25.09
N LEU A 428 -1.45 17.43 -25.20
CA LEU A 428 -0.61 16.62 -26.08
C LEU A 428 -1.26 16.37 -27.45
N THR A 429 -0.43 16.42 -28.48
CA THR A 429 -0.76 16.00 -29.84
C THR A 429 0.29 15.01 -30.35
N PRO A 430 0.01 14.22 -31.39
CA PRO A 430 1.00 13.29 -31.95
C PRO A 430 2.34 13.94 -32.32
N SER A 431 2.35 15.23 -32.70
CA SER A 431 3.59 15.97 -33.01
C SER A 431 4.49 16.25 -31.79
N ASP A 432 3.93 16.20 -30.59
CA ASP A 432 4.65 16.38 -29.32
C ASP A 432 5.35 15.09 -28.86
N VAL A 433 5.09 13.96 -29.54
CA VAL A 433 5.76 12.69 -29.30
C VAL A 433 7.08 12.66 -30.08
N GLU A 434 8.17 12.33 -29.40
CA GLU A 434 9.51 12.17 -30.00
C GLU A 434 9.68 10.79 -30.61
N HIS A 435 9.36 9.77 -29.83
CA HIS A 435 9.46 8.37 -30.22
C HIS A 435 8.21 7.63 -29.78
N THR A 436 7.73 6.71 -30.62
CA THR A 436 6.66 5.78 -30.29
C THR A 436 7.19 4.37 -30.46
N TYR A 437 7.02 3.56 -29.43
CA TYR A 437 7.38 2.14 -29.44
C TYR A 437 6.12 1.34 -29.26
N ALA A 438 5.96 0.26 -30.03
CA ALA A 438 4.96 -0.74 -29.76
C ALA A 438 5.67 -2.06 -29.42
N GLY A 439 5.14 -2.79 -28.45
CA GLY A 439 5.56 -4.16 -28.16
C GLY A 439 4.61 -5.14 -28.83
N SER A 440 5.14 -6.28 -29.28
CA SER A 440 4.30 -7.40 -29.74
C SER A 440 4.65 -8.69 -29.03
N LEU A 441 3.63 -9.49 -28.71
CA LEU A 441 3.76 -10.85 -28.19
C LEU A 441 3.22 -11.85 -29.21
N ARG A 442 3.82 -13.04 -29.26
CA ARG A 442 3.35 -14.14 -30.11
C ARG A 442 2.52 -15.12 -29.27
N GLY A 443 1.28 -15.35 -29.68
CA GLY A 443 0.36 -16.29 -29.08
C GLY A 443 0.71 -17.75 -29.32
N PRO A 444 0.06 -18.68 -28.58
CA PRO A 444 0.29 -20.12 -28.71
C PRO A 444 -0.08 -20.66 -30.10
N GLN A 445 -1.00 -19.99 -30.81
CA GLN A 445 -1.38 -20.33 -32.19
C GLN A 445 -0.62 -19.48 -33.22
N GLY A 446 0.50 -18.84 -32.85
CA GLY A 446 1.32 -18.04 -33.76
C GLY A 446 0.76 -16.66 -34.12
N GLU A 447 -0.36 -16.26 -33.52
CA GLU A 447 -0.97 -14.93 -33.64
C GLU A 447 -0.06 -13.86 -33.02
N TYR A 448 -0.11 -12.63 -33.52
CA TYR A 448 0.59 -11.51 -32.90
C TYR A 448 -0.38 -10.59 -32.18
N TYR A 449 0.00 -10.19 -30.97
CA TYR A 449 -0.77 -9.29 -30.12
C TYR A 449 0.07 -8.08 -29.78
N VAL A 450 -0.54 -6.90 -29.71
CA VAL A 450 0.15 -5.72 -29.19
C VAL A 450 0.21 -5.87 -27.66
N SER A 451 1.40 -5.78 -27.07
CA SER A 451 1.57 -5.90 -25.62
C SER A 451 1.57 -4.55 -24.91
N PHE A 452 2.02 -3.50 -25.58
CA PHE A 452 1.97 -2.13 -25.11
C PHE A 452 2.20 -1.15 -26.26
N ILE A 453 1.81 0.11 -26.04
CA ILE A 453 2.33 1.25 -26.79
C ILE A 453 2.95 2.25 -25.81
N GLN A 454 4.18 2.68 -26.09
CA GLN A 454 4.93 3.63 -25.28
C GLN A 454 5.21 4.89 -26.09
N LEU A 455 4.90 6.04 -25.51
CA LEU A 455 5.08 7.37 -26.09
C LEU A 455 6.11 8.13 -25.27
N ASN A 456 7.23 8.51 -25.90
CA ASN A 456 8.21 9.40 -25.29
C ASN A 456 7.88 10.85 -25.69
N ILE A 457 7.64 11.71 -24.70
CA ILE A 457 7.16 13.08 -24.91
C ILE A 457 8.33 14.06 -25.02
N LYS A 458 8.29 14.96 -26.00
CA LYS A 458 9.28 16.04 -26.18
C LYS A 458 9.24 17.01 -24.99
N TYR A 459 10.41 17.43 -24.51
CA TYR A 459 10.49 18.37 -23.40
C TYR A 459 11.16 19.70 -23.75
N PRO A 460 10.58 20.85 -23.35
CA PRO A 460 9.21 21.00 -22.83
C PRO A 460 8.18 20.79 -23.96
N PRO A 461 6.96 20.28 -23.66
CA PRO A 461 5.88 20.29 -24.63
C PRO A 461 5.63 21.74 -25.06
N ALA A 462 5.32 21.96 -26.34
CA ALA A 462 5.16 23.31 -26.88
C ALA A 462 4.13 24.08 -26.02
N LYS A 463 4.57 25.13 -25.29
CA LYS A 463 3.69 25.96 -24.46
C LYS A 463 2.56 26.50 -25.32
N ARG A 464 1.40 25.86 -25.26
CA ARG A 464 0.16 26.45 -25.76
C ARG A 464 -0.43 27.22 -24.60
N VAL A 465 -0.33 28.54 -24.66
CA VAL A 465 -1.14 29.42 -23.83
C VAL A 465 -2.59 29.17 -24.23
N LEU A 466 -3.27 28.25 -23.55
CA LEU A 466 -4.71 28.20 -23.55
C LEU A 466 -5.18 29.45 -22.79
N THR A 467 -5.25 30.58 -23.51
CA THR A 467 -6.02 31.72 -23.03
C THR A 467 -7.42 31.20 -22.74
N ARG A 468 -7.75 31.13 -21.45
CA ARG A 468 -9.06 30.74 -20.86
C ARG A 468 -10.18 31.73 -21.22
N ARG A 469 -10.12 32.31 -22.42
CA ARG A 469 -10.92 33.42 -22.89
C ARG A 469 -11.13 33.32 -24.40
N GLN A 470 -11.87 32.31 -24.84
CA GLN A 470 -12.69 32.43 -26.04
C GLN A 470 -13.84 31.42 -25.94
N LEU A 471 -15.01 31.95 -25.58
CA LEU A 471 -16.30 31.31 -25.68
C LEU A 471 -16.53 31.00 -27.18
N ARG A 472 -16.05 29.85 -27.67
CA ARG A 472 -16.30 29.36 -29.02
C ARG A 472 -17.43 28.33 -29.01
N ASN A 473 -18.27 28.38 -30.03
CA ASN A 473 -19.46 27.56 -30.21
C ASN A 473 -19.17 26.06 -29.96
N ARG A 474 -20.01 25.38 -29.18
CA ARG A 474 -19.93 23.93 -28.88
C ARG A 474 -19.76 23.02 -30.12
N ILE A 475 -20.15 23.50 -31.30
CA ILE A 475 -20.02 22.78 -32.58
C ILE A 475 -18.57 22.73 -33.07
N ASP A 476 -17.78 23.79 -32.86
CA ASP A 476 -16.37 23.86 -33.26
C ASP A 476 -15.49 22.99 -32.36
N GLU A 477 -15.75 22.99 -31.05
CA GLU A 477 -15.01 22.15 -30.09
C GLU A 477 -15.19 20.66 -30.35
N ARG A 478 -16.42 20.21 -30.64
CA ARG A 478 -16.69 18.80 -30.96
C ARG A 478 -15.97 18.37 -32.25
N THR A 479 -15.93 19.26 -33.23
CA THR A 479 -15.28 19.01 -34.52
C THR A 479 -13.76 18.91 -34.36
N GLU A 480 -13.14 19.81 -33.59
CA GLU A 480 -11.70 19.77 -33.33
C GLU A 480 -11.29 18.58 -32.46
N LYS A 481 -12.07 18.22 -31.43
CA LYS A 481 -11.84 16.99 -30.64
C LYS A 481 -11.90 15.74 -31.51
N ASN A 482 -12.89 15.64 -32.41
CA ASN A 482 -12.98 14.51 -33.33
C ASN A 482 -11.79 14.42 -34.29
N LYS A 483 -11.27 15.57 -34.78
CA LYS A 483 -10.06 15.60 -35.61
C LYS A 483 -8.83 15.15 -34.82
N LEU A 484 -8.69 15.58 -33.58
CA LEU A 484 -7.57 15.18 -32.72
C LEU A 484 -7.61 13.68 -32.40
N LEU A 485 -8.79 13.15 -32.08
CA LEU A 485 -9.00 11.71 -31.88
C LEU A 485 -8.55 10.91 -33.11
N LEU A 486 -8.96 11.33 -34.31
CA LEU A 486 -8.59 10.66 -35.56
C LEU A 486 -7.08 10.68 -35.81
N ARG A 487 -6.39 11.79 -35.48
CA ARG A 487 -4.93 11.88 -35.58
C ARG A 487 -4.23 10.92 -34.62
N TRP A 488 -4.72 10.79 -33.39
CA TRP A 488 -4.21 9.81 -32.44
C TRP A 488 -4.43 8.37 -32.92
N GLU A 489 -5.63 8.06 -33.44
CA GLU A 489 -5.92 6.73 -33.99
C GLU A 489 -4.98 6.37 -35.15
N GLN A 490 -4.73 7.32 -36.06
CA GLN A 490 -3.80 7.13 -37.18
C GLN A 490 -2.35 6.92 -36.70
N HIS A 491 -1.89 7.73 -35.75
CA HIS A 491 -0.55 7.63 -35.17
C HIS A 491 -0.33 6.26 -34.51
N ILE A 492 -1.27 5.84 -33.66
CA ILE A 492 -1.23 4.55 -32.97
C ILE A 492 -1.28 3.39 -33.98
N HIS A 493 -2.13 3.50 -35.01
CA HIS A 493 -2.23 2.47 -36.04
C HIS A 493 -0.90 2.29 -36.79
N SER A 494 -0.25 3.38 -37.19
CA SER A 494 1.05 3.33 -37.86
C SER A 494 2.10 2.64 -36.97
N ALA A 495 2.19 3.05 -35.70
CA ALA A 495 3.17 2.48 -34.77
C ALA A 495 2.97 0.96 -34.54
N ILE A 496 1.73 0.49 -34.55
CA ILE A 496 1.42 -0.94 -34.43
C ILE A 496 1.82 -1.70 -35.70
N GLN A 497 1.55 -1.13 -36.88
CA GLN A 497 1.90 -1.76 -38.15
C GLN A 497 3.41 -1.96 -38.34
N ASP A 498 4.22 -1.07 -37.79
CA ASP A 498 5.68 -1.17 -37.88
C ASP A 498 6.27 -2.35 -37.09
N VAL A 499 5.54 -2.88 -36.09
CA VAL A 499 6.04 -3.92 -35.18
C VAL A 499 5.42 -5.28 -35.44
N LEU A 500 4.21 -5.34 -36.02
CA LEU A 500 3.54 -6.61 -36.28
C LEU A 500 4.03 -7.24 -37.59
N PRO A 501 4.72 -8.40 -37.54
CA PRO A 501 5.22 -9.04 -38.74
C PRO A 501 4.08 -9.72 -39.52
N THR A 502 4.36 -10.01 -40.79
CA THR A 502 3.51 -10.92 -41.56
C THR A 502 3.93 -12.36 -41.25
N GLY A 503 3.01 -13.20 -40.79
CA GLY A 503 3.30 -14.57 -40.37
C GLY A 503 2.19 -15.55 -40.73
N PHE A 504 2.38 -16.83 -40.41
CA PHE A 504 1.33 -17.84 -40.55
C PHE A 504 1.41 -18.89 -39.44
N SER A 505 0.29 -19.57 -39.22
CA SER A 505 0.22 -20.72 -38.32
C SER A 505 -0.68 -21.81 -38.90
N MET A 506 -0.53 -23.03 -38.39
CA MET A 506 -1.25 -24.20 -38.87
C MET A 506 -1.59 -25.12 -37.70
N SER A 507 -2.84 -25.61 -37.66
CA SER A 507 -3.28 -26.62 -36.70
C SER A 507 -3.91 -27.82 -37.42
N LEU A 508 -3.54 -29.04 -37.00
CA LEU A 508 -4.05 -30.30 -37.53
C LEU A 508 -5.18 -30.83 -36.64
N SER A 509 -6.29 -31.22 -37.23
CA SER A 509 -7.35 -32.02 -36.59
C SER A 509 -7.51 -33.35 -37.29
N VAL A 510 -7.68 -34.42 -36.51
CA VAL A 510 -7.88 -35.79 -37.01
C VAL A 510 -9.26 -36.27 -36.57
N GLU A 511 -10.08 -36.65 -37.54
CA GLU A 511 -11.39 -37.25 -37.34
C GLU A 511 -11.32 -38.75 -37.63
N GLU A 512 -11.59 -39.58 -36.63
CA GLU A 512 -11.77 -41.02 -36.81
C GLU A 512 -13.25 -41.34 -36.99
N ARG A 513 -13.57 -42.08 -38.04
CA ARG A 513 -14.92 -42.63 -38.23
C ARG A 513 -14.96 -44.06 -37.68
N PRO A 514 -15.68 -44.32 -36.57
CA PRO A 514 -15.85 -45.68 -36.09
C PRO A 514 -16.82 -46.42 -37.03
N SER A 515 -16.32 -47.45 -37.72
CA SER A 515 -17.15 -48.39 -38.49
C SER A 515 -16.82 -49.82 -38.09
N PRO A 516 -17.82 -50.73 -37.97
CA PRO A 516 -17.61 -52.11 -37.54
C PRO A 516 -16.71 -52.96 -38.46
N ARG A 517 -16.40 -52.48 -39.68
CA ARG A 517 -15.69 -53.25 -40.71
C ARG A 517 -14.33 -52.66 -41.12
N SER A 518 -14.05 -51.39 -40.82
CA SER A 518 -12.81 -50.69 -41.21
C SER A 518 -12.71 -49.36 -40.48
N ARG A 519 -11.56 -49.04 -39.88
CA ARG A 519 -11.26 -47.68 -39.41
C ARG A 519 -10.93 -46.79 -40.61
N SER A 520 -11.42 -45.56 -40.61
CA SER A 520 -11.04 -44.55 -41.59
C SER A 520 -10.80 -43.24 -40.88
N TRP A 521 -9.73 -42.56 -41.28
CA TRP A 521 -9.30 -41.28 -40.75
C TRP A 521 -9.46 -40.20 -41.80
N LYS A 522 -9.87 -39.01 -41.37
CA LYS A 522 -9.84 -37.78 -42.16
C LYS A 522 -9.01 -36.76 -41.38
N CYS A 523 -8.11 -36.08 -42.06
CA CYS A 523 -7.30 -35.02 -41.47
C CYS A 523 -7.69 -33.69 -42.08
N SER A 524 -7.73 -32.64 -41.28
CA SER A 524 -7.92 -31.28 -41.75
C SER A 524 -6.88 -30.35 -41.13
N TYR A 525 -6.40 -29.43 -41.96
CA TYR A 525 -5.50 -28.37 -41.53
C TYR A 525 -6.26 -27.05 -41.52
N VAL A 526 -6.15 -26.31 -40.42
CA VAL A 526 -6.59 -24.91 -40.36
C VAL A 526 -5.34 -24.04 -40.50
N LEU A 527 -5.23 -23.36 -41.64
CA LEU A 527 -4.15 -22.43 -41.95
C LEU A 527 -4.59 -21.01 -41.59
N ARG A 528 -3.76 -20.28 -40.87
CA ARG A 528 -4.01 -18.87 -40.51
C ARG A 528 -2.87 -18.03 -41.08
N ARG A 529 -3.19 -16.96 -41.79
CA ARG A 529 -2.24 -15.93 -42.25
C ARG A 529 -2.46 -14.68 -41.42
N HIS A 530 -1.42 -14.19 -40.78
CA HIS A 530 -1.43 -12.99 -39.96
C HIS A 530 -0.78 -11.85 -40.74
N VAL A 531 -1.49 -10.75 -40.98
CA VAL A 531 -1.00 -9.52 -41.61
C VAL A 531 -1.31 -8.36 -40.67
N GLY A 532 -0.33 -7.96 -39.85
CA GLY A 532 -0.61 -7.01 -38.78
C GLY A 532 -1.60 -7.60 -37.76
N LEU A 533 -2.75 -6.94 -37.59
CA LEU A 533 -3.84 -7.39 -36.72
C LEU A 533 -4.88 -8.25 -37.45
N ASP A 534 -4.80 -8.34 -38.77
CA ASP A 534 -5.75 -9.10 -39.57
C ASP A 534 -5.32 -10.58 -39.67
N THR A 535 -6.29 -11.48 -39.52
CA THR A 535 -6.05 -12.93 -39.64
C THR A 535 -6.98 -13.55 -40.66
N ASP A 536 -6.41 -14.03 -41.76
CA ASP A 536 -7.14 -14.81 -42.77
C ASP A 536 -7.06 -16.29 -42.42
N THR A 537 -8.21 -16.95 -42.27
CA THR A 537 -8.27 -18.39 -41.97
C THR A 537 -8.72 -19.19 -43.18
N THR A 538 -7.99 -20.24 -43.52
CA THR A 538 -8.35 -21.19 -44.58
C THR A 538 -8.32 -22.62 -44.03
N THR A 539 -9.46 -23.30 -44.06
CA THR A 539 -9.57 -24.71 -43.68
C THR A 539 -9.37 -25.58 -44.91
N VAL A 540 -8.50 -26.58 -44.79
CA VAL A 540 -8.18 -27.55 -45.82
C VAL A 540 -8.50 -28.93 -45.32
N GLU A 541 -9.32 -29.67 -46.05
CA GLU A 541 -9.73 -31.01 -45.68
C GLU A 541 -9.07 -32.05 -46.59
N GLY A 542 -8.39 -33.02 -46.00
CA GLY A 542 -7.89 -34.20 -46.71
C GLY A 542 -9.01 -35.19 -47.01
N ALA A 543 -8.74 -36.11 -47.94
CA ALA A 543 -9.64 -37.22 -48.23
C ALA A 543 -9.59 -38.28 -47.11
N TRP A 544 -10.69 -39.03 -46.95
CA TRP A 544 -10.73 -40.18 -46.05
C TRP A 544 -9.70 -41.24 -46.48
N SER A 545 -8.97 -41.79 -45.51
CA SER A 545 -8.01 -42.87 -45.72
C SER A 545 -8.17 -43.99 -44.71
N SER A 546 -7.82 -45.22 -45.10
CA SER A 546 -7.73 -46.39 -44.21
C SER A 546 -6.43 -46.42 -43.40
N SER A 547 -5.62 -45.37 -43.47
CA SER A 547 -4.42 -45.17 -42.64
C SER A 547 -4.35 -43.72 -42.21
N GLU A 548 -4.17 -43.50 -40.92
CA GLU A 548 -3.98 -42.16 -40.33
C GLU A 548 -2.79 -41.43 -40.97
N SER A 549 -1.65 -42.10 -41.14
CA SER A 549 -0.47 -41.54 -41.80
C SER A 549 -0.76 -41.08 -43.24
N ASN A 550 -1.54 -41.85 -44.00
CA ASN A 550 -1.93 -41.45 -45.35
C ASN A 550 -2.95 -40.30 -45.34
N ALA A 551 -3.88 -40.27 -44.39
CA ALA A 551 -4.81 -39.14 -44.23
C ALA A 551 -4.05 -37.84 -43.93
N ILE A 552 -3.04 -37.89 -43.05
CA ILE A 552 -2.16 -36.76 -42.74
C ILE A 552 -1.40 -36.30 -43.99
N LYS A 553 -0.77 -37.23 -44.73
CA LYS A 553 -0.03 -36.90 -45.97
C LYS A 553 -0.92 -36.24 -47.03
N LEU A 554 -2.16 -36.73 -47.20
CA LEU A 554 -3.11 -36.15 -48.15
C LEU A 554 -3.54 -34.74 -47.74
N ALA A 555 -3.88 -34.54 -46.46
CA ALA A 555 -4.23 -33.21 -45.95
C ALA A 555 -3.04 -32.24 -46.03
N ALA A 556 -1.82 -32.71 -45.76
CA ALA A 556 -0.61 -31.89 -45.80
C ALA A 556 -0.30 -31.41 -47.23
N ARG A 557 -0.52 -32.25 -48.25
CA ARG A 557 -0.35 -31.87 -49.65
C ARG A 557 -1.27 -30.72 -50.05
N GLU A 558 -2.55 -30.81 -49.68
CA GLU A 558 -3.52 -29.75 -49.95
C GLU A 558 -3.17 -28.46 -49.19
N ALA A 559 -2.72 -28.58 -47.94
CA ALA A 559 -2.28 -27.44 -47.13
C ALA A 559 -1.07 -26.73 -47.75
N MET A 560 -0.08 -27.48 -48.23
CA MET A 560 1.08 -26.93 -48.95
C MET A 560 0.68 -26.16 -50.21
N GLY A 561 -0.37 -26.61 -50.93
CA GLY A 561 -0.91 -25.90 -52.07
C GLY A 561 -1.50 -24.52 -51.73
N VAL A 562 -2.10 -24.37 -50.54
CA VAL A 562 -2.56 -23.06 -50.03
C VAL A 562 -1.37 -22.18 -49.66
N LEU A 563 -0.37 -22.71 -48.94
CA LEU A 563 0.81 -21.95 -48.51
C LEU A 563 1.63 -21.43 -49.71
N GLN A 564 1.73 -22.20 -50.79
CA GLN A 564 2.36 -21.76 -52.04
C GLN A 564 1.62 -20.58 -52.68
N ARG A 565 0.27 -20.55 -52.63
CA ARG A 565 -0.52 -19.41 -53.12
C ARG A 565 -0.35 -18.16 -52.27
N TRP A 566 0.04 -18.30 -51.01
CA TRP A 566 0.37 -17.18 -50.13
C TRP A 566 1.78 -16.62 -50.36
N ASN A 567 2.55 -17.14 -51.34
CA ASN A 567 3.94 -16.75 -51.67
C ASN A 567 4.94 -16.90 -50.50
N TYR A 568 4.71 -17.84 -49.57
CA TYR A 568 5.52 -17.99 -48.35
C TYR A 568 6.51 -19.16 -48.35
N VAL A 569 6.56 -19.99 -49.40
CA VAL A 569 7.45 -21.15 -49.48
C VAL A 569 8.54 -20.91 -50.51
N HIS A 570 9.75 -20.56 -50.07
CA HIS A 570 10.92 -20.54 -50.96
C HIS A 570 11.82 -21.77 -50.87
N GLN A 571 11.70 -22.63 -49.85
CA GLN A 571 12.56 -23.82 -49.71
C GLN A 571 11.89 -24.96 -48.92
N CYS A 572 11.06 -25.79 -49.57
CA CYS A 572 10.76 -27.15 -49.09
C CYS A 572 10.68 -28.08 -50.30
N SER A 573 11.78 -28.78 -50.61
CA SER A 573 11.91 -29.67 -51.77
C SER A 573 11.67 -31.16 -51.45
N SER A 574 11.09 -31.50 -50.29
CA SER A 574 10.86 -32.89 -49.87
C SER A 574 9.57 -33.05 -49.07
N LEU A 575 8.74 -34.01 -49.46
CA LEU A 575 7.42 -34.33 -48.85
C LEU A 575 7.51 -35.20 -47.59
N ASP A 576 8.69 -35.73 -47.25
CA ASP A 576 8.86 -36.71 -46.16
C ASP A 576 9.33 -36.09 -44.84
N ASP A 577 9.64 -34.78 -44.78
CA ASP A 577 10.18 -34.08 -43.58
C ASP A 577 9.22 -33.06 -42.93
N VAL A 578 7.92 -33.10 -43.27
CA VAL A 578 6.94 -32.10 -42.78
C VAL A 578 6.77 -32.11 -41.25
N SER A 579 7.08 -33.23 -40.57
CA SER A 579 7.08 -33.31 -39.11
C SER A 579 8.28 -32.61 -38.44
N HIS A 580 9.30 -32.20 -39.19
CA HIS A 580 10.56 -31.65 -38.67
C HIS A 580 11.01 -30.34 -39.32
N CYS A 581 10.19 -29.74 -40.18
CA CYS A 581 10.49 -28.41 -40.68
C CYS A 581 10.36 -27.37 -39.55
N GLN A 582 11.50 -26.96 -38.98
CA GLN A 582 11.61 -25.71 -38.23
C GLN A 582 11.54 -24.56 -39.23
N PHE A 583 10.42 -23.86 -39.25
CA PHE A 583 10.19 -22.71 -40.12
C PHE A 583 10.55 -21.42 -39.37
N PHE A 584 11.46 -20.62 -39.95
CA PHE A 584 11.92 -19.32 -39.45
C PHE A 584 10.81 -18.27 -39.42
#